data_AF-A0A8R1EN42-F1
#
_entry.id   AF-A0A8R1EN42-F1
#
_cell.length_a   1.000
_cell.length_b   1.000
_cell.length_c   1.000
_cell.angle_alpha   90.00
_cell.angle_beta   90.00
_cell.angle_gamma   90.00
#
_symmetry.space_group_name_H-M   'P 1'
#
loop_
_entity.id
_entity.type
_entity.pdbx_description
1 polymer ?
#
loop_
_entity_poly.entity_id
_entity_poly.type
_entity_poly.pdbx_seq_one_letter_code
_entity_poly.pdbx_strand_id
1 'polypeptide(L)' 'MSAFHHWQLVPGDPLDKSIVIKTLDVQPTPHLAREFMIKTRRRKGLSEDVSVNKFFDDPMLLELAKQQDYTGF' A
#
# COMPACT_ATOMS: atom_id res chain seq x y z
N MET A 1 26.96 5.92 20.63
CA MET A 1 26.75 5.61 19.19
C MET A 1 25.35 5.07 19.03
N SER A 2 24.62 5.50 18.00
CA SER A 2 23.36 4.86 17.59
C SER A 2 23.68 3.86 16.48
N ALA A 3 23.18 2.62 16.60
CA ALA A 3 23.34 1.57 15.61
C ALA A 3 21.97 0.99 15.23
N PHE A 4 21.80 0.72 13.94
CA PHE A 4 20.60 0.09 13.42
C PHE A 4 20.55 -1.38 13.85
N HIS A 5 19.40 -1.85 14.35
CA HIS A 5 19.24 -3.24 14.82
C HIS A 5 17.86 -3.87 14.56
N HIS A 6 16.85 -3.11 14.13
CA HIS A 6 15.48 -3.61 14.07
C HIS A 6 14.67 -3.00 12.92
N TRP A 7 13.84 -3.83 12.30
CA TRP A 7 12.81 -3.43 11.34
C TRP A 7 11.44 -3.59 11.98
N GLN A 8 10.57 -2.60 11.78
CA GLN A 8 9.18 -2.63 12.23
C GLN A 8 8.24 -2.30 11.08
N LEU A 9 7.03 -2.87 11.14
CA LEU A 9 5.96 -2.50 10.22
C LEU A 9 5.51 -1.05 10.44
N VAL A 10 5.26 -0.35 9.34
CA VAL A 10 4.67 0.98 9.37
C VAL A 10 3.18 0.84 9.63
N PRO A 11 2.60 1.60 10.58
CA PRO A 11 1.17 1.53 10.86
C PRO A 11 0.34 2.02 9.66
N GLY A 12 -0.82 1.39 9.47
CA GLY A 12 -1.78 1.69 8.40
C GLY A 12 -1.75 0.71 7.24
N ASP A 13 -2.73 0.86 6.35
CA ASP A 13 -2.79 0.10 5.09
C ASP A 13 -2.16 0.93 3.95
N PRO A 14 -1.12 0.43 3.26
CA PRO A 14 -0.53 1.12 2.11
C PRO A 14 -1.48 1.17 0.88
N LEU A 15 -2.44 0.27 0.78
CA LEU A 15 -3.36 0.14 -0.37
C LEU A 15 -4.69 0.88 -0.17
N ASP A 16 -4.97 1.42 1.02
CA ASP A 16 -6.18 2.17 1.31
C ASP A 16 -6.24 3.46 0.48
N LYS A 17 -7.13 3.46 -0.52
CA LYS A 17 -7.33 4.58 -1.45
C LYS A 17 -8.20 5.70 -0.87
N SER A 18 -8.88 5.47 0.26
CA SER A 18 -9.69 6.50 0.93
C SER A 18 -8.83 7.59 1.58
N ILE A 19 -7.58 7.28 1.87
CA ILE A 19 -6.62 8.20 2.50
C ILE A 19 -6.02 9.15 1.45
N VAL A 20 -6.36 10.44 1.59
CA VAL A 20 -5.82 11.53 0.76
C VAL A 20 -4.64 12.19 1.49
N ILE A 21 -3.47 12.17 0.87
CA ILE A 21 -2.24 12.77 1.42
C ILE A 21 -2.22 14.28 1.15
N LYS A 22 -2.23 15.09 2.21
CA LYS A 22 -2.14 16.55 2.12
C LYS A 22 -0.70 16.99 1.87
N THR A 23 -0.54 18.01 1.04
CA THR A 23 0.76 18.60 0.73
C THR A 23 1.27 19.44 1.89
N LEU A 24 2.55 19.28 2.24
CA LEU A 24 3.25 20.04 3.30
C LEU A 24 2.65 19.89 4.71
N ASP A 25 1.86 18.86 4.96
CA ASP A 25 1.31 18.54 6.28
C ASP A 25 1.71 17.13 6.70
N VAL A 26 1.95 16.94 7.99
CA VAL A 26 2.32 15.64 8.56
C VAL A 26 1.06 14.79 8.65
N GLN A 27 1.12 13.57 8.12
CA GLN A 27 -0.01 12.66 8.19
C GLN A 27 -0.14 12.02 9.58
N PRO A 28 -1.37 11.74 10.03
CA PRO A 28 -1.58 11.00 11.27
C PRO A 28 -1.02 9.58 11.14
N THR A 29 -0.65 8.97 12.26
CA THR A 29 -0.02 7.64 12.34
C THR A 29 -0.67 6.55 11.47
N PRO A 30 -2.01 6.35 11.45
CA PRO A 30 -2.62 5.30 10.63
C PRO A 30 -2.50 5.52 9.11
N HIS A 31 -2.06 6.70 8.66
CA HIS A 31 -1.94 7.02 7.24
C HIS A 31 -0.50 6.91 6.72
N LEU A 32 0.46 6.62 7.59
CA LEU A 32 1.89 6.63 7.25
C LEU A 32 2.26 5.57 6.21
N ALA A 33 1.68 4.36 6.29
CA ALA A 33 1.93 3.31 5.31
C ALA A 33 1.55 3.77 3.88
N ARG A 34 0.38 4.39 3.73
CA ARG A 34 -0.10 4.97 2.47
C ARG A 34 0.81 6.09 1.98
N GLU A 35 1.18 7.00 2.87
CA GLU A 35 2.04 8.14 2.55
C GLU A 35 3.42 7.70 2.04
N PHE A 36 4.08 6.79 2.76
CA PHE A 36 5.40 6.29 2.39
C PHE A 36 5.37 5.53 1.06
N MET A 37 4.32 4.75 0.82
CA MET A 37 4.12 4.05 -0.45
C MET A 37 3.99 5.03 -1.61
N ILE A 38 3.07 6.00 -1.54
CA ILE A 38 2.83 6.99 -2.60
C ILE A 38 4.11 7.79 -2.89
N LYS A 39 4.75 8.35 -1.85
CA LYS A 39 5.95 9.18 -2.03
C LYS A 39 7.09 8.39 -2.66
N THR A 40 7.30 7.15 -2.24
CA THR A 40 8.34 6.29 -2.81
C THR A 40 8.08 5.98 -4.27
N ARG A 41 6.82 5.69 -4.66
CA ARG A 41 6.45 5.40 -6.05
C ARG A 41 6.56 6.62 -6.96
N ARG A 42 6.07 7.79 -6.52
CA ARG A 42 6.24 9.07 -7.23
C ARG A 42 7.71 9.36 -7.51
N ARG A 43 8.58 9.20 -6.51
CA ARG A 43 10.03 9.37 -6.66
C ARG A 43 10.66 8.40 -7.66
N LYS A 44 10.09 7.21 -7.82
CA LYS A 44 10.54 6.18 -8.78
C LYS A 44 9.87 6.30 -10.15
N GLY A 45 8.98 7.27 -10.37
CA GLY A 45 8.25 7.44 -11.63
C GLY A 45 7.19 6.35 -11.88
N LEU A 46 6.68 5.72 -10.81
CA LEU A 46 5.65 4.69 -10.89
C LEU A 46 4.27 5.28 -10.58
N SER A 47 3.22 4.73 -11.21
CA SER A 47 1.82 5.08 -10.90
C SER A 47 1.50 4.83 -9.44
N GLU A 48 0.71 5.68 -8.81
CA GLU A 48 0.23 5.49 -7.43
C GLU A 48 -0.72 4.29 -7.29
N ASP A 49 -1.41 3.95 -8.37
CA ASP A 49 -2.30 2.80 -8.38
C ASP A 49 -1.47 1.51 -8.50
N VAL A 50 -1.54 0.70 -7.45
CA VAL A 50 -0.90 -0.62 -7.38
C VAL A 50 -1.95 -1.65 -7.79
N SER A 51 -1.98 -1.97 -9.08
CA SER A 51 -2.88 -3.00 -9.62
C SER A 51 -2.18 -4.35 -9.69
N VAL A 52 -2.83 -5.37 -9.12
CA VAL A 52 -2.40 -6.77 -9.20
C VAL A 52 -2.61 -7.36 -10.59
N ASN A 53 -3.49 -6.76 -11.41
CA ASN A 53 -3.82 -7.22 -12.77
C ASN A 53 -2.61 -7.21 -13.71
N LYS A 54 -1.56 -6.43 -13.38
CA LYS A 54 -0.33 -6.39 -14.17
C LYS A 54 0.58 -7.61 -13.91
N PHE A 55 0.32 -8.38 -12.86
CA PHE A 55 1.24 -9.41 -12.36
C PHE A 55 0.65 -10.82 -12.36
N PHE A 56 -0.67 -10.96 -12.48
CA PHE A 56 -1.35 -12.24 -12.49
C PHE A 56 -2.18 -12.39 -13.76
N ASP A 57 -2.18 -13.60 -14.31
CA ASP A 57 -3.01 -13.95 -15.45
C ASP A 57 -4.49 -14.08 -15.04
N ASP A 58 -5.39 -13.90 -16.01
CA ASP A 58 -6.85 -13.92 -15.80
C ASP A 58 -7.37 -15.14 -14.99
N PRO A 59 -6.88 -16.38 -15.19
CA PRO A 59 -7.34 -17.52 -14.40
C PRO A 59 -7.02 -17.38 -12.92
N MET A 60 -5.85 -16.81 -12.58
CA MET A 60 -5.43 -16.64 -11.20
C MET A 60 -6.17 -15.48 -10.52
N LEU A 61 -6.46 -14.40 -11.26
CA LEU A 61 -7.30 -13.30 -10.78
C LEU A 61 -8.73 -13.77 -10.45
N LEU A 62 -9.30 -14.64 -11.28
CA LEU A 62 -10.62 -15.22 -11.05
C LEU A 62 -10.67 -16.07 -9.78
N GLU A 63 -9.64 -16.87 -9.52
CA GLU A 63 -9.57 -17.67 -8.28
C GLU A 63 -9.39 -16.80 -7.04
N LEU A 64 -8.56 -15.75 -7.12
CA LEU A 64 -8.40 -14.79 -6.03
C LEU A 64 -9.70 -14.04 -5.70
N ALA A 65 -10.46 -13.63 -6.71
CA ALA A 65 -11.75 -12.97 -6.52
C ALA A 65 -12.76 -13.88 -5.80
N LYS A 66 -12.86 -15.16 -6.22
CA LYS A 66 -13.71 -16.15 -5.56
C LYS A 66 -13.34 -16.37 -4.08
N GLN A 67 -12.05 -16.33 -3.74
CA GLN A 67 -11.60 -16.47 -2.36
C GLN A 67 -11.95 -15.26 -1.50
N GLN A 68 -11.86 -14.04 -2.05
CA GLN A 68 -12.24 -12.81 -1.33
C GLN A 68 -13.72 -12.82 -0.95
N ASP A 69 -14.60 -13.28 -1.85
CA ASP A 69 -16.03 -13.42 -1.59
C ASP A 69 -16.35 -14.40 -0.44
N TYR A 70 -15.49 -15.41 -0.24
CA TYR A 70 -15.67 -16.42 0.81
C TYR A 70 -15.20 -15.94 2.19
N THR A 71 -14.26 -14.98 2.24
CA THR A 71 -13.67 -14.49 3.48
C THR A 71 -14.41 -13.32 4.12
N GLY A 72 -15.39 -12.70 3.44
CA GLY A 72 -16.49 -11.94 4.04
C GLY A 72 -16.17 -10.90 5.13
N PHE A 73 -15.02 -10.23 5.05
CA PHE A 73 -14.71 -9.02 5.82
C PHE A 73 -14.46 -7.86 4.86
#